data_AF-A0A950YXB9-F1
#
_entry.id   AF-A0A950YXB9-F1
#
_cell.length_a   1.000
_cell.length_b   1.000
_cell.length_c   1.000
_cell.angle_alpha   90.00
_cell.angle_beta   90.00
_cell.angle_gamma   90.00
#
_symmetry.space_group_name_H-M   'P 1'
#
loop_
_entity.id
_entity.type
_entity.pdbx_description
1 polymer ?
#
loop_
_entity_poly.entity_id
_entity_poly.type
_entity_poly.pdbx_seq_one_letter_code
_entity_poly.pdbx_strand_id
1 'polypeptide(L)'
;MRYNDPSPLETRVISQRFDLPNSTSIDTYLANDGYVAIQKCVGMTPEAIIEELKVSSLRGRGGAGFPTGMKWSFVPRNTGKPTY
;
A
#
# COMPACT_ATOMS: atom_id res chain seq x y z
N MET A 1 -4.20 -19.12 -21.83
CA MET A 1 -4.11 -17.81 -21.16
C MET A 1 -2.73 -17.26 -21.46
N ARG A 2 -2.60 -16.31 -22.39
CA ARG A 2 -1.28 -15.82 -22.83
C ARG A 2 -0.75 -14.87 -21.75
N TYR A 3 0.20 -15.33 -20.94
CA TYR A 3 1.05 -14.42 -20.19
C TYR A 3 1.93 -13.74 -21.23
N ASN A 4 1.67 -12.47 -21.51
CA ASN A 4 2.65 -11.66 -22.22
C ASN A 4 3.87 -11.51 -21.31
N ASP A 5 5.07 -11.47 -21.92
CA ASP A 5 6.24 -11.01 -21.20
C ASP A 5 5.99 -9.59 -20.67
N PRO A 6 6.41 -9.26 -19.44
CA PRO A 6 6.20 -7.92 -18.88
C PRO A 6 6.80 -6.86 -19.79
N SER A 7 6.09 -5.73 -19.92
CA SER A 7 6.63 -4.58 -20.64
C SER A 7 7.93 -4.12 -19.98
N PRO A 8 8.93 -3.62 -20.73
CA PRO A 8 10.11 -3.00 -20.12
C PRO A 8 9.77 -1.76 -19.28
N LEU A 9 8.56 -1.20 -19.40
CA LEU A 9 8.06 -0.10 -18.57
C LEU A 9 7.35 -0.57 -17.29
N GLU A 10 7.13 -1.87 -17.12
CA GLU A 10 6.47 -2.42 -15.94
C GLU A 10 7.44 -2.51 -14.77
N THR A 11 7.01 -2.07 -13.58
CA THR A 11 7.79 -2.19 -12.34
C THR A 11 7.09 -3.13 -11.37
N ARG A 12 7.83 -4.15 -10.89
CA ARG A 12 7.37 -5.00 -9.79
C ARG A 12 7.51 -4.24 -8.49
N VAL A 13 6.41 -4.10 -7.73
CA VAL A 13 6.41 -3.42 -6.43
C VAL A 13 6.18 -4.39 -5.27
N ILE A 14 5.13 -5.21 -5.34
CA ILE A 14 4.76 -6.12 -4.24
C ILE A 14 5.69 -7.35 -4.17
N SER A 15 5.90 -8.01 -5.31
CA SER A 15 6.70 -9.24 -5.39
C SER A 15 8.19 -9.00 -5.57
N GLN A 16 8.64 -7.74 -5.57
CA GLN A 16 10.03 -7.38 -5.87
C GLN A 16 11.06 -8.01 -4.92
N ARG A 17 10.64 -8.38 -3.70
CA ARG A 17 11.52 -8.94 -2.64
C ARG A 17 11.35 -10.45 -2.43
N PHE A 18 10.46 -11.12 -3.15
CA PHE A 18 10.10 -12.52 -2.86
C PHE A 18 11.30 -13.47 -3.01
N ASP A 19 12.14 -13.21 -3.99
CA ASP A 19 13.28 -14.08 -4.34
C ASP A 19 14.57 -13.70 -3.59
N LEU A 20 14.52 -12.78 -2.63
CA LEU A 20 15.69 -12.44 -1.82
C LEU A 20 16.00 -13.52 -0.79
N PRO A 21 17.28 -13.79 -0.48
CA PRO A 21 17.66 -14.68 0.62
C PRO A 21 17.04 -14.21 1.94
N ASN A 22 16.44 -15.14 2.69
CA ASN A 22 15.74 -14.86 3.94
C ASN A 22 14.70 -13.73 3.78
N SER A 23 13.93 -13.69 2.69
CA SER A 23 12.95 -12.63 2.39
C SER A 23 11.86 -12.45 3.46
N THR A 24 11.67 -13.44 4.34
CA THR A 24 10.78 -13.36 5.51
C THR A 24 11.42 -12.69 6.73
N SER A 25 12.74 -12.48 6.74
CA SER A 25 13.46 -11.82 7.83
C SER A 25 13.23 -10.32 7.83
N ILE A 26 13.07 -9.76 9.03
CA ILE A 26 13.00 -8.31 9.22
C ILE A 26 14.28 -7.61 8.75
N ASP A 27 15.45 -8.23 8.93
CA ASP A 27 16.72 -7.64 8.53
C ASP A 27 16.81 -7.50 7.01
N THR A 28 16.38 -8.54 6.27
CA THR A 28 16.28 -8.50 4.80
C THR A 28 15.27 -7.43 4.37
N TYR A 29 14.14 -7.30 5.05
CA TYR A 29 13.16 -6.25 4.75
C TYR A 29 13.76 -4.85 4.94
N LEU A 30 14.41 -4.59 6.08
CA LEU A 30 15.03 -3.31 6.41
C LEU A 30 16.16 -2.94 5.44
N ALA A 31 17.03 -3.90 5.10
CA ALA A 31 18.14 -3.70 4.16
C ALA A 31 17.68 -3.37 2.73
N ASN A 32 16.41 -3.62 2.40
CA ASN A 32 15.84 -3.41 1.08
C ASN A 32 14.69 -2.39 1.12
N ASP A 33 14.89 -1.23 1.77
CA ASP A 33 13.92 -0.12 1.89
C ASP A 33 12.64 -0.46 2.67
N GLY A 34 12.74 -1.36 3.64
CA GLY A 34 11.68 -1.65 4.59
C GLY A 34 11.29 -0.40 5.40
N TYR A 35 9.99 -0.22 5.66
CA TYR A 35 9.43 0.90 6.43
C TYR A 35 9.68 2.34 5.94
N VAL A 36 10.44 2.57 4.87
CA VAL A 36 10.67 3.94 4.34
C VAL A 36 9.35 4.67 4.07
N ALA A 37 8.37 3.98 3.46
CA ALA A 37 7.06 4.58 3.19
C ALA A 37 6.25 4.89 4.46
N ILE A 38 6.28 4.02 5.49
CA ILE A 38 5.54 4.28 6.73
C ILE A 38 6.16 5.44 7.51
N GLN A 39 7.49 5.59 7.47
CA GLN A 39 8.17 6.72 8.09
C GLN A 39 7.68 8.06 7.53
N LYS A 40 7.46 8.16 6.21
CA LYS A 40 6.79 9.32 5.59
C LYS A 40 5.36 9.48 6.13
N CYS A 41 4.56 8.41 6.10
CA CYS A 41 3.15 8.46 6.45
C CYS A 41 2.89 8.83 7.93
N VAL A 42 3.74 8.42 8.87
CA VAL A 42 3.60 8.79 10.29
C VAL A 42 3.75 10.31 10.49
N GLY A 43 4.49 11.00 9.62
CA GLY A 43 4.59 12.46 9.62
C GLY A 43 3.43 13.18 8.92
N MET A 44 2.47 12.46 8.37
CA MET A 44 1.34 13.02 7.62
C MET A 44 0.05 13.02 8.46
N THR A 45 -0.86 13.94 8.15
CA THR A 45 -2.21 13.87 8.71
C THR A 45 -3.01 12.72 8.07
N PRO A 46 -3.97 12.12 8.78
CA PRO A 46 -4.85 11.11 8.19
C PRO A 46 -5.58 11.60 6.93
N GLU A 47 -5.95 12.88 6.89
CA GLU A 47 -6.55 13.52 5.72
C GLU A 47 -5.62 13.51 4.52
N ALA A 48 -4.35 13.89 4.70
CA ALA A 48 -3.37 13.91 3.62
C ALA A 48 -3.12 12.51 3.05
N ILE A 49 -3.08 11.48 3.90
CA ILE A 49 -2.96 10.08 3.47
C ILE A 49 -4.18 9.65 2.64
N ILE A 50 -5.40 9.99 3.09
CA ILE A 50 -6.63 9.67 2.35
C ILE A 50 -6.67 10.36 0.99
N GLU A 51 -6.23 11.62 0.89
CA GLU A 51 -6.14 12.33 -0.38
C GLU A 51 -5.09 11.72 -1.32
N GLU A 52 -3.90 11.34 -0.82
CA GLU A 52 -2.90 10.62 -1.63
C GLU A 52 -3.47 9.31 -2.20
N LEU A 53 -4.29 8.58 -1.41
CA LEU A 53 -4.99 7.38 -1.89
C LEU A 53 -6.08 7.68 -2.93
N LYS A 54 -6.82 8.78 -2.80
CA LYS A 54 -7.81 9.19 -3.81
C LYS A 54 -7.11 9.52 -5.13
N VAL A 55 -6.02 10.29 -5.09
CA VAL A 55 -5.21 10.65 -6.27
C VAL A 55 -4.64 9.39 -6.94
N SER A 56 -4.16 8.42 -6.16
CA SER A 56 -3.62 7.15 -6.69
C SER A 56 -4.64 6.30 -7.45
N SER A 57 -5.94 6.58 -7.30
CA SER A 57 -7.03 5.77 -7.85
C SER A 57 -6.96 4.29 -7.43
N LEU A 58 -6.37 3.99 -6.26
CA LEU A 58 -6.29 2.62 -5.75
C LEU A 58 -7.70 2.06 -5.53
N ARG A 59 -7.94 0.87 -6.11
CA ARG A 59 -9.18 0.11 -5.96
C ARG A 59 -8.96 -1.13 -5.11
N GLY A 60 -9.98 -1.54 -4.35
CA GLY A 60 -9.95 -2.76 -3.56
C GLY A 60 -9.69 -4.00 -4.40
N ARG A 61 -8.65 -4.78 -4.05
CA ARG A 61 -8.21 -5.98 -4.78
C ARG A 61 -8.89 -7.28 -4.33
N GLY A 62 -9.90 -7.21 -3.47
CA GLY A 62 -10.74 -8.35 -3.05
C GLY A 62 -11.88 -8.70 -4.01
N GLY A 63 -11.91 -8.12 -5.21
CA GLY A 63 -12.92 -8.40 -6.25
C GLY A 63 -13.97 -7.30 -6.45
N ALA A 64 -14.42 -6.62 -5.39
CA ALA A 64 -15.44 -5.57 -5.48
C ALA A 64 -14.97 -4.29 -6.19
N GLY A 65 -13.68 -3.98 -6.15
CA GLY A 65 -13.11 -2.82 -6.86
C GLY A 65 -13.55 -1.45 -6.31
N PHE A 66 -14.06 -1.34 -5.09
CA PHE A 66 -14.44 -0.04 -4.53
C PHE A 66 -13.20 0.88 -4.37
N PRO A 67 -13.26 2.19 -4.67
CA PRO A 67 -12.15 3.11 -4.48
C PRO A 67 -11.69 3.20 -3.01
N THR A 68 -10.44 2.85 -2.73
CA THR A 68 -9.93 2.71 -1.37
C THR A 68 -9.91 4.05 -0.61
N GLY A 69 -9.46 5.13 -1.25
CA GLY A 69 -9.46 6.46 -0.62
C GLY A 69 -10.86 6.95 -0.26
N MET A 70 -11.86 6.68 -1.11
CA MET A 70 -13.26 6.98 -0.79
C MET A 70 -13.77 6.13 0.39
N LYS A 71 -13.46 4.82 0.38
CA LYS A 71 -13.85 3.91 1.47
C LYS A 71 -13.34 4.41 2.82
N TRP A 72 -12.08 4.82 2.88
CA TRP A 72 -11.46 5.30 4.11
C TRP A 72 -12.05 6.62 4.60
N SER A 73 -12.51 7.49 3.69
CA SER A 73 -13.17 8.75 4.06
C SER A 73 -14.51 8.60 4.78
N PHE A 74 -15.12 7.41 4.72
CA PHE A 74 -16.35 7.11 5.46
C PHE A 74 -16.13 6.70 6.91
N VAL A 75 -14.89 6.39 7.31
CA VAL A 75 -14.60 5.98 8.69
C VAL A 75 -14.77 7.20 9.61
N PRO A 76 -15.72 7.18 10.57
CA PRO A 76 -15.98 8.34 11.41
C PRO A 76 -14.78 8.69 12.28
N ARG A 77 -14.44 9.98 12.34
CA ARG A 77 -13.38 10.50 13.21
C ARG A 77 -13.96 10.86 14.58
N ASN A 78 -13.16 10.73 15.64
CA ASN A 78 -13.47 11.22 16.99
C ASN A 78 -14.75 10.63 17.62
N THR A 79 -15.00 9.33 17.41
CA THR A 79 -16.15 8.63 18.00
C THR A 79 -16.01 8.33 19.49
N GLY A 80 -14.82 8.53 20.06
CA GLY A 80 -14.47 8.10 21.42
C GLY A 80 -14.41 6.58 21.60
N LYS A 81 -14.53 5.81 20.51
CA LYS A 81 -14.50 4.34 20.51
C LYS A 81 -13.30 3.83 19.71
N PRO A 82 -12.80 2.62 20.00
CA PRO A 82 -11.78 1.98 19.18
C PRO A 82 -12.23 1.83 17.71
N THR A 83 -11.28 1.97 16.79
CA THR A 83 -11.47 1.77 15.33
C THR A 83 -10.57 0.61 14.89
N TYR A 84 -11.06 -0.24 13.98
CA TYR A 84 -10.37 -1.42 13.46
C TYR A 84 -10.39 -1.44 11.93
#